data_AF-A0A377GPN1-F1
#
_entry.id   AF-A0A377GPN1-F1
#
_cell.length_a   1.000
_cell.length_b   1.000
_cell.length_c   1.000
_cell.angle_alpha   90.00
_cell.angle_beta   90.00
_cell.angle_gamma   90.00
#
_symmetry.space_group_name_H-M   'P 1'
#
loop_
_entity.id
_entity.type
_entity.pdbx_description
1 polymer ?
#
loop_
_entity_poly.entity_id
_entity_poly.type
_entity_poly.pdbx_seq_one_letter_code
_entity_poly.pdbx_strand_id
1 'polypeptide(L)' 'MKTTILENGLIECYFKALDVTYLVDDMDKAILIGMALGYYNKNLQSK' A
#
# COMPACT_ATOMS: atom_id res chain seq x y z
N MET A 1 0.32 -2.69 7.16
CA MET A 1 -0.20 -2.93 5.80
C MET A 1 -0.89 -4.29 5.82
N LYS A 2 -2.06 -4.41 5.19
CA LYS A 2 -2.73 -5.69 4.98
C LYS A 2 -2.76 -5.95 3.47
N THR A 3 -2.46 -7.16 3.05
CA THR A 3 -2.56 -7.59 1.66
C THR A 3 -3.55 -8.74 1.52
N THR A 4 -4.25 -8.83 0.40
CA THR A 4 -5.17 -9.91 0.09
C THR A 4 -5.07 -10.21 -1.40
N ILE A 5 -4.79 -11.47 -1.74
CA ILE A 5 -4.77 -11.92 -3.14
C ILE A 5 -6.22 -12.19 -3.53
N LEU A 6 -6.67 -11.54 -4.60
CA LEU A 6 -8.00 -11.68 -5.16
C LEU A 6 -8.06 -12.88 -6.11
N GLU A 7 -9.27 -13.38 -6.38
CA GLU A 7 -9.48 -14.55 -7.25
C GLU A 7 -8.96 -14.35 -8.68
N ASN A 8 -8.86 -13.09 -9.14
CA ASN A 8 -8.32 -12.73 -10.45
C ASN A 8 -6.79 -12.56 -10.48
N GLY A 9 -6.09 -12.87 -9.38
CA GLY A 9 -4.63 -12.76 -9.27
C GLY A 9 -4.12 -11.37 -8.92
N LEU A 10 -4.98 -10.35 -8.80
CA LEU A 10 -4.58 -9.05 -8.29
C LEU A 10 -4.35 -9.09 -6.77
N ILE A 11 -3.55 -8.16 -6.29
CA ILE A 11 -3.24 -7.98 -4.87
C ILE A 11 -3.88 -6.69 -4.39
N GLU A 12 -4.87 -6.83 -3.51
CA GLU A 12 -5.44 -5.71 -2.77
C GLU A 12 -4.58 -5.38 -1.56
N CYS A 13 -4.24 -4.10 -1.43
CA CYS A 13 -3.35 -3.58 -0.40
C CYS A 13 -4.06 -2.46 0.38
N TYR A 14 -4.16 -2.63 1.70
CA TYR A 14 -4.68 -1.60 2.61
C TYR A 14 -3.58 -1.01 3.48
N PHE A 15 -3.44 0.32 3.41
CA PHE A 15 -2.47 1.12 4.16
C PHE A 15 -3.16 1.95 5.25
N LYS A 16 -3.32 1.33 6.43
CA LYS A 16 -4.03 1.90 7.60
C LYS A 16 -3.62 3.33 7.99
N ALA A 17 -2.33 3.68 7.90
CA ALA A 17 -1.86 4.98 8.40
C ALA A 17 -2.38 6.18 7.58
N LEU A 18 -2.77 5.96 6.32
CA LEU A 18 -3.34 6.99 5.45
C LEU A 18 -4.80 6.67 5.07
N ASP A 19 -5.34 5.56 5.57
CA ASP A 19 -6.65 5.03 5.18
C ASP A 19 -6.86 4.89 3.66
N VAL A 20 -5.86 4.32 2.97
CA VAL A 20 -5.85 4.14 1.51
C VAL A 20 -5.86 2.66 1.15
N THR A 21 -6.67 2.31 0.16
CA THR A 21 -6.69 0.98 -0.50
C THR A 21 -6.24 1.12 -1.95
N TYR A 22 -5.41 0.20 -2.43
CA TYR A 22 -4.96 0.15 -3.81
C TYR A 22 -4.80 -1.30 -4.31
N LEU A 23 -4.90 -1.49 -5.63
CA LEU A 23 -4.74 -2.77 -6.32
C LEU A 23 -3.45 -2.78 -7.13
N VAL A 24 -2.73 -3.89 -7.11
CA VAL A 24 -1.55 -4.14 -7.95
C VAL A 24 -1.60 -5.54 -8.54
N ASP A 25 -0.83 -5.75 -9.60
CA ASP A 25 -0.68 -7.01 -10.32
C ASP A 25 0.48 -7.89 -9.78
N ASP A 26 1.41 -7.32 -9.02
CA ASP A 26 2.52 -8.06 -8.41
C ASP A 26 2.94 -7.51 -7.04
N MET A 27 3.66 -8.34 -6.28
CA MET A 27 4.05 -8.05 -4.91
C MET A 27 5.16 -6.99 -4.82
N ASP A 28 6.02 -6.86 -5.83
CA ASP A 28 7.09 -5.87 -5.84
C ASP A 28 6.51 -4.45 -5.92
N LYS A 29 5.47 -4.26 -6.74
CA LYS A 29 4.70 -3.01 -6.79
C LYS A 29 3.97 -2.73 -5.49
N ALA A 30 3.42 -3.75 -4.83
CA ALA A 30 2.80 -3.59 -3.52
C ALA A 30 3.79 -3.00 -2.51
N ILE A 31 5.01 -3.55 -2.47
CA ILE A 31 6.07 -3.11 -1.57
C ILE A 31 6.50 -1.68 -1.91
N LEU A 32 6.73 -1.37 -3.19
CA LEU A 32 7.17 -0.04 -3.63
C LEU A 32 6.15 1.05 -3.25
N ILE A 33 4.86 0.81 -3.52
CA ILE A 33 3.80 1.75 -3.14
C ILE A 33 3.70 1.87 -1.62
N GLY A 34 3.79 0.75 -0.89
CA GLY A 34 3.81 0.74 0.57
C GLY A 34 4.95 1.61 1.16
N MET A 35 6.15 1.55 0.56
CA MET A 35 7.28 2.41 0.96
C MET A 35 7.02 3.88 0.66
N ALA A 36 6.51 4.21 -0.54
CA ALA A 36 6.20 5.59 -0.93
C ALA A 36 5.14 6.22 0.00
N LEU A 37 4.07 5.48 0.30
CA LEU A 37 3.03 5.90 1.25
C LEU A 37 3.58 6.06 2.66
N GLY A 38 4.48 5.17 3.10
CA GLY A 38 5.16 5.27 4.38
C GLY A 38 6.03 6.52 4.50
N TYR A 39 6.78 6.86 3.45
CA TYR A 39 7.60 8.08 3.41
C TYR A 39 6.71 9.33 3.43
N TYR A 40 5.65 9.35 2.63
CA TYR A 40 4.68 10.45 2.61
C TYR A 40 4.03 10.69 3.98
N ASN A 41 3.56 9.62 4.65
CA ASN A 41 2.96 9.74 5.98
C ASN A 41 3.95 10.29 7.03
N LYS A 42 5.22 9.85 7.01
CA LYS A 42 6.25 10.38 7.91
C LYS A 42 6.49 11.88 7.72
N ASN A 43 6.49 12.33 6.46
CA ASN A 43 6.67 13.75 6.15
C ASN A 43 5.45 14.60 6.54
N LEU A 44 4.23 14.06 6.46
CA LEU A 44 3.02 14.74 6.95
C LEU A 44 3.05 14.93 8.47
N GLN A 45 3.50 13.92 9.23
CA GLN A 45 3.55 13.96 10.69
C GLN A 45 4.68 14.83 11.25
N SER A 46 5.66 15.19 10.41
CA SER A 46 6.79 16.04 10.81
C SER A 46 6.52 17.54 10.59
N LYS A 47 5.29 17.91 10.23
CA LYS A 47 4.78 19.28 10.15
C LYS A 47 3.90 19.60 11.35
#